data_AF-A0A9Q8LED7-F1
#
_entry.id   AF-A0A9Q8LED7-F1
#
_cell.length_a   1.000
_cell.length_b   1.000
_cell.length_c   1.000
_cell.angle_alpha   90.00
_cell.angle_beta   90.00
_cell.angle_gamma   90.00
#
_symmetry.space_group_name_H-M   'P 1'
#
loop_
_entity.id
_entity.type
_entity.pdbx_description
1 polymer ?
#
loop_
_entity_poly.entity_id
_entity_poly.type
_entity_poly.pdbx_seq_one_letter_code
_entity_poly.pdbx_strand_id
1 'polypeptide(L)'
;MASRPVVIDVLRFLWQCDEHEFPHPRHRLRLSLAVLLLTYLGVRPGEFLESSASRGGNGGVLYGDLSIFVVPDPTASDKRSTARFAVLVRLRNRKNNRLKQYNNVYLPLVEGVDRRELCPVTQILALAMADHAIEQVECPDDLERVRYRDGQAVRRLHIRATYEQVPLLRAMDRDRTISKTNILSTDSLRTQLTTLGQRAQYNDPMVAYNFRRMHGNMLDSNVTSARRRKNFGH
;
A
#
# COMPACT_ATOMS: atom_id res chain seq x y z
N MET A 1 -11.74 -19.21 2.94
CA MET A 1 -10.44 -18.62 2.55
C MET A 1 -10.64 -17.37 1.68
N ALA A 2 -9.85 -16.31 1.92
CA ALA A 2 -10.04 -14.98 1.30
C ALA A 2 -10.22 -15.04 -0.22
N SER A 3 -11.40 -14.67 -0.69
CA SER A 3 -11.73 -14.43 -2.09
C SER A 3 -11.83 -12.92 -2.33
N ARG A 4 -11.90 -12.47 -3.58
CA ARG A 4 -12.09 -11.04 -3.89
C ARG A 4 -13.35 -10.46 -3.20
N PRO A 5 -14.52 -11.13 -3.19
CA PRO A 5 -15.67 -10.69 -2.40
C PRO A 5 -15.38 -10.52 -0.92
N VAL A 6 -14.68 -11.48 -0.28
CA VAL A 6 -14.34 -11.41 1.15
C VAL A 6 -13.45 -10.19 1.44
N VAL A 7 -12.48 -9.88 0.59
CA VAL A 7 -11.62 -8.70 0.81
C VAL A 7 -12.39 -7.40 0.69
N ILE A 8 -13.29 -7.30 -0.30
CA ILE A 8 -14.14 -6.13 -0.48
C ILE A 8 -15.05 -5.96 0.73
N ASP A 9 -15.66 -7.05 1.20
CA ASP A 9 -16.54 -7.07 2.36
C ASP A 9 -15.82 -6.63 3.64
N VAL A 10 -14.64 -7.20 3.91
CA VAL A 10 -13.82 -6.86 5.07
C VAL A 10 -13.34 -5.41 5.06
N LEU A 11 -12.96 -4.89 3.89
CA LEU A 11 -12.58 -3.48 3.77
C LEU A 11 -13.79 -2.56 3.92
N ARG A 12 -14.96 -2.94 3.39
CA ARG A 12 -16.21 -2.19 3.63
C ARG A 12 -16.57 -2.18 5.11
N PHE A 13 -16.52 -3.34 5.78
CA PHE A 13 -16.72 -3.44 7.22
C PHE A 13 -15.76 -2.50 7.97
N LEU A 14 -14.45 -2.57 7.69
CA LEU A 14 -13.43 -1.72 8.32
C LEU A 14 -13.74 -0.22 8.21
N TRP A 15 -14.28 0.22 7.07
CA TRP A 15 -14.55 1.63 6.80
C TRP A 15 -15.92 2.10 7.28
N GLN A 16 -16.95 1.26 7.18
CA GLN A 16 -18.35 1.66 7.30
C GLN A 16 -19.05 1.09 8.54
N CYS A 17 -18.62 -0.05 9.05
CA CYS A 17 -19.33 -0.80 10.09
C CYS A 17 -18.50 -1.06 11.35
N ASP A 18 -17.18 -1.00 11.28
CA ASP A 18 -16.30 -1.32 12.40
C ASP A 18 -16.35 -0.20 13.45
N GLU A 19 -17.11 -0.44 14.51
CA GLU A 19 -17.23 0.43 15.69
C GLU A 19 -15.97 0.42 16.57
N HIS A 20 -14.95 -0.36 16.21
CA HIS A 20 -13.69 -0.39 16.96
C HIS A 20 -13.01 0.98 17.00
N GLU A 21 -12.81 1.47 18.22
CA GLU A 21 -12.03 2.67 18.50
C GLU A 21 -10.54 2.40 18.36
N PHE A 22 -9.97 2.85 17.25
CA PHE A 22 -8.54 2.79 17.04
C PHE A 22 -7.83 3.82 17.92
N PRO A 23 -6.68 3.50 18.55
CA PRO A 23 -5.93 4.46 19.36
C PRO A 23 -5.51 5.73 18.62
N HIS A 24 -5.39 5.65 17.29
CA HIS A 24 -5.09 6.77 16.42
C HIS A 24 -5.76 6.54 15.04
N PRO A 25 -6.41 7.55 14.41
CA PRO A 25 -7.13 7.39 13.15
C PRO A 25 -6.31 6.74 12.00
N ARG A 26 -5.00 7.03 11.95
CA ARG A 26 -4.04 6.40 11.02
C ARG A 26 -4.10 4.87 11.01
N HIS A 27 -4.45 4.21 12.12
CA HIS A 27 -4.43 2.75 12.19
C HIS A 27 -5.39 2.11 11.20
N ARG A 28 -6.60 2.66 11.06
CA ARG A 28 -7.61 2.17 10.10
C ARG A 28 -7.08 2.26 8.67
N LEU A 29 -6.56 3.43 8.30
CA LEU A 29 -5.96 3.68 6.98
C LEU A 29 -4.75 2.76 6.72
N ARG A 30 -3.85 2.60 7.70
CA ARG A 30 -2.66 1.73 7.61
C ARG A 30 -3.06 0.26 7.42
N LEU A 31 -4.05 -0.22 8.17
CA LEU A 31 -4.54 -1.60 8.09
C LEU A 31 -5.20 -1.86 6.73
N SER A 32 -6.06 -0.94 6.29
CA SER A 32 -6.67 -0.99 4.95
C SER A 32 -5.60 -1.03 3.87
N LEU A 33 -4.60 -0.16 3.92
CA LEU A 33 -3.54 -0.12 2.91
C LEU A 33 -2.73 -1.41 2.91
N ALA A 34 -2.40 -1.97 4.08
CA ALA A 34 -1.69 -3.25 4.16
C ALA A 34 -2.49 -4.39 3.49
N VAL A 35 -3.81 -4.46 3.70
CA VAL A 35 -4.69 -5.42 3.03
C VAL A 35 -4.68 -5.21 1.52
N LEU A 36 -4.75 -3.95 1.06
CA LEU A 36 -4.71 -3.62 -0.36
C LEU A 36 -3.37 -3.97 -1.00
N LEU A 37 -2.23 -3.67 -0.37
CA LEU A 37 -0.91 -4.04 -0.88
C LEU A 37 -0.77 -5.56 -1.02
N LEU A 38 -1.23 -6.33 -0.02
CA LEU A 38 -1.24 -7.80 -0.11
C LEU A 38 -2.11 -8.30 -1.27
N THR A 39 -3.25 -7.65 -1.50
CA THR A 39 -4.25 -8.05 -2.51
C THR A 39 -3.82 -7.66 -3.93
N TYR A 40 -3.34 -6.45 -4.15
CA TYR A 40 -3.00 -5.92 -5.46
C TYR A 40 -1.59 -6.30 -5.92
N LEU A 41 -0.65 -6.44 -4.99
CA LEU A 41 0.75 -6.72 -5.33
C LEU A 41 1.17 -8.16 -5.06
N GLY A 42 0.37 -8.93 -4.30
CA GLY A 42 0.70 -10.32 -3.95
C GLY A 42 1.99 -10.47 -3.15
N VAL A 43 2.50 -9.40 -2.55
CA VAL A 43 3.79 -9.36 -1.84
C VAL A 43 3.72 -10.15 -0.53
N ARG A 44 4.87 -10.66 -0.06
CA ARG A 44 4.96 -11.20 1.30
C ARG A 44 4.94 -10.03 2.29
N PRO A 45 4.34 -10.20 3.49
CA PRO A 45 4.35 -9.17 4.53
C PRO A 45 5.75 -8.60 4.79
N GLY A 46 6.75 -9.47 4.95
CA GLY A 46 8.13 -9.06 5.21
C GLY A 46 8.85 -8.36 4.04
N GLU A 47 8.22 -8.21 2.87
CA GLU A 47 8.76 -7.41 1.76
C GLU A 47 8.43 -5.91 1.91
N PHE A 48 7.37 -5.58 2.66
CA PHE A 48 6.94 -4.19 2.87
C PHE A 48 6.78 -3.78 4.35
N LEU A 49 6.82 -4.74 5.27
CA LEU A 49 6.80 -4.57 6.73
C LEU A 49 8.04 -5.20 7.38
N GLU A 50 8.27 -4.87 8.65
CA GLU A 50 9.34 -5.49 9.42
C GLU A 50 9.05 -6.99 9.62
N SER A 51 9.87 -7.81 8.98
CA SER A 51 9.79 -9.26 9.00
C SER A 51 10.19 -9.83 10.36
N SER A 52 9.36 -10.72 10.93
CA SER A 52 9.72 -11.48 12.14
C SER A 52 11.03 -12.29 11.99
N ALA A 53 11.32 -12.80 10.79
CA ALA A 53 12.59 -13.49 10.49
C ALA A 53 13.83 -12.57 10.45
N SER A 54 13.68 -11.25 10.62
CA SER A 54 14.76 -10.27 10.63
C SER A 54 14.42 -9.12 11.59
N ARG A 55 13.93 -9.50 12.76
CA ARG A 55 13.47 -8.58 13.81
C ARG A 55 14.61 -7.66 14.27
N GLY A 56 14.31 -6.39 14.48
CA GLY A 56 15.29 -5.36 14.84
C GLY A 56 15.99 -4.75 13.63
N GLY A 57 15.80 -5.30 12.42
CA GLY A 57 16.33 -4.73 11.18
C GLY A 57 15.53 -3.55 10.66
N ASN A 58 14.32 -3.31 11.18
CA ASN A 58 13.43 -2.20 10.81
C ASN A 58 13.26 -2.04 9.27
N GLY A 59 13.23 -3.16 8.56
CA GLY A 59 13.18 -3.19 7.09
C GLY A 59 11.74 -3.20 6.58
N GLY A 60 11.41 -2.32 5.64
CA GLY A 60 10.09 -2.23 5.01
C GLY A 60 10.09 -1.16 3.91
N VAL A 61 8.90 -0.78 3.44
CA VAL A 61 8.74 0.30 2.45
C VAL A 61 8.81 1.66 3.14
N LEU A 62 9.68 2.53 2.63
CA LEU A 62 9.81 3.93 3.06
C LEU A 62 9.16 4.87 2.04
N TYR A 63 8.94 6.14 2.38
CA TYR A 63 8.46 7.10 1.37
C TYR A 63 9.44 7.25 0.21
N GLY A 64 10.76 7.19 0.46
CA GLY A 64 11.78 7.21 -0.59
C GLY A 64 11.76 5.99 -1.53
N ASP A 65 10.97 4.96 -1.21
CA ASP A 65 10.71 3.81 -2.11
C ASP A 65 9.53 4.06 -3.06
N LEU A 66 8.87 5.21 -2.98
CA LEU A 66 7.72 5.56 -3.81
C LEU A 66 8.14 6.54 -4.92
N SER A 67 7.78 6.21 -6.16
CA SER A 67 7.76 7.18 -7.26
C SER A 67 6.31 7.47 -7.62
N ILE A 68 5.87 8.69 -7.33
CA ILE A 68 4.50 9.15 -7.55
C ILE A 68 4.44 9.92 -8.87
N PHE A 69 3.52 9.53 -9.73
CA PHE A 69 3.30 10.09 -11.05
C PHE A 69 1.86 10.51 -11.22
N VAL A 70 1.67 11.51 -12.07
CA VAL A 70 0.40 11.93 -12.62
C VAL A 70 0.44 11.59 -14.10
N VAL A 71 -0.49 10.74 -14.54
CA VAL A 71 -0.54 10.10 -15.88
C VAL A 71 -1.93 10.27 -16.52
N PRO A 72 -2.02 10.62 -17.83
CA PRO A 72 -3.30 10.94 -18.46
C PRO A 72 -4.31 9.82 -18.23
N ASP A 73 -5.57 10.15 -17.93
CA ASP A 73 -6.61 9.13 -17.81
C ASP A 73 -6.89 8.56 -19.22
N PRO A 74 -6.57 7.28 -19.49
CA PRO A 74 -6.78 6.70 -20.81
C PRO A 74 -8.26 6.46 -21.12
N THR A 75 -9.13 6.49 -20.10
CA THR A 75 -10.56 6.20 -20.23
C THR A 75 -11.42 7.46 -20.35
N ALA A 76 -10.82 8.63 -20.18
CA ALA A 76 -11.55 9.88 -20.28
C ALA A 76 -11.79 10.30 -21.73
N SER A 77 -13.00 10.81 -21.97
CA SER A 77 -13.39 11.41 -23.24
C SER A 77 -12.58 12.66 -23.57
N ASP A 78 -12.20 13.44 -22.54
CA ASP A 78 -11.31 14.59 -22.67
C ASP A 78 -9.92 14.29 -22.07
N LYS A 79 -9.00 13.87 -22.95
CA LYS A 79 -7.61 13.56 -22.60
C LYS A 79 -6.82 14.76 -22.06
N ARG A 80 -7.30 16.00 -22.23
CA ARG A 80 -6.59 17.22 -21.79
C ARG A 80 -6.94 17.63 -20.36
N SER A 81 -8.00 17.08 -19.75
CA SER A 81 -8.52 17.58 -18.47
C SER A 81 -8.44 16.59 -17.31
N THR A 82 -8.45 15.29 -17.56
CA THR A 82 -8.52 14.27 -16.50
C THR A 82 -7.20 13.54 -16.30
N ALA A 83 -6.72 13.56 -15.06
CA ALA A 83 -5.49 12.94 -14.64
C ALA A 83 -5.75 11.76 -13.69
N ARG A 84 -4.85 10.77 -13.70
CA ARG A 84 -4.78 9.74 -12.66
C ARG A 84 -3.44 9.75 -11.97
N PHE A 85 -3.44 9.37 -10.70
CA PHE A 85 -2.20 9.06 -10.00
C PHE A 85 -1.72 7.63 -10.30
N ALA A 86 -0.41 7.46 -10.41
CA ALA A 86 0.24 6.17 -10.47
C ALA A 86 1.43 6.15 -9.51
N VAL A 87 1.65 5.02 -8.84
CA VAL A 87 2.74 4.85 -7.87
C VAL A 87 3.55 3.62 -8.27
N LEU A 88 4.86 3.80 -8.44
CA LEU A 88 5.80 2.68 -8.45
C LEU A 88 6.32 2.46 -7.05
N VAL A 89 6.08 1.26 -6.50
CA VAL A 89 6.60 0.85 -5.19
C VAL A 89 7.87 0.04 -5.39
N ARG A 90 9.00 0.54 -4.88
CA ARG A 90 10.29 -0.17 -4.87
C ARG A 90 10.36 -1.15 -3.70
N LEU A 91 10.45 -2.45 -3.99
CA LEU A 91 10.66 -3.48 -2.99
C LEU A 91 12.14 -3.81 -2.83
N ARG A 92 12.71 -3.44 -1.68
CA ARG A 92 14.10 -3.73 -1.29
C ARG A 92 14.26 -5.02 -0.47
N ASN A 93 13.19 -5.44 0.22
CA ASN A 93 13.27 -6.49 1.25
C ASN A 93 12.80 -7.86 0.78
N ARG A 94 13.20 -8.25 -0.44
CA ARG A 94 12.82 -9.55 -1.01
C ARG A 94 13.60 -10.70 -0.38
N LYS A 95 12.93 -11.84 -0.17
CA LYS A 95 13.57 -13.06 0.34
C LYS A 95 14.77 -13.41 -0.55
N ASN A 96 15.90 -13.75 0.07
CA ASN A 96 17.20 -14.08 -0.58
C ASN A 96 17.85 -12.93 -1.39
N ASN A 97 17.23 -11.75 -1.43
CA ASN A 97 17.68 -10.60 -2.23
C ASN A 97 17.85 -9.33 -1.40
N ARG A 98 17.82 -9.44 -0.07
CA ARG A 98 18.07 -8.31 0.84
C ARG A 98 19.47 -7.75 0.58
N LEU A 99 19.60 -6.42 0.65
CA LEU A 99 20.83 -5.64 0.39
C LEU A 99 21.35 -5.67 -1.06
N LYS A 100 20.72 -6.44 -1.96
CA LYS A 100 21.10 -6.53 -3.38
C LYS A 100 20.27 -5.55 -4.20
N GLN A 101 20.72 -4.29 -4.28
CA GLN A 101 19.96 -3.21 -4.94
C GLN A 101 19.59 -3.52 -6.41
N TYR A 102 20.44 -4.27 -7.13
CA TYR A 102 20.18 -4.69 -8.51
C TYR A 102 18.99 -5.66 -8.65
N ASN A 103 18.54 -6.29 -7.56
CA ASN A 103 17.38 -7.18 -7.50
C ASN A 103 16.12 -6.49 -6.98
N ASN A 104 16.14 -5.16 -6.81
CA ASN A 104 14.96 -4.40 -6.46
C ASN A 104 13.90 -4.55 -7.55
N VAL A 105 12.65 -4.74 -7.12
CA VAL A 105 11.50 -4.83 -8.02
C VAL A 105 10.62 -3.61 -7.84
N TYR A 106 10.17 -3.05 -8.96
CA TYR A 106 9.20 -1.96 -8.99
C TYR A 106 7.83 -2.52 -9.33
N LEU A 107 6.87 -2.34 -8.42
CA LEU A 107 5.50 -2.78 -8.62
C LEU A 107 4.59 -1.59 -8.89
N PRO A 108 3.92 -1.53 -10.06
CA PRO A 108 3.05 -0.42 -10.40
C PRO A 108 1.67 -0.55 -9.74
N LEU A 109 1.17 0.57 -9.25
CA LEU A 109 -0.21 0.79 -8.84
C LEU A 109 -0.76 1.97 -9.64
N VAL A 110 -1.98 1.83 -10.15
CA VAL A 110 -2.69 2.92 -10.84
C VAL A 110 -3.94 3.23 -10.04
N GLU A 111 -4.27 4.51 -9.95
CA GLU A 111 -5.44 5.00 -9.24
C GLU A 111 -6.73 4.44 -9.84
N GLY A 112 -7.59 3.94 -8.96
CA GLY A 112 -8.96 3.56 -9.25
C GLY A 112 -9.87 4.64 -8.69
N VAL A 113 -10.69 5.25 -9.54
CA VAL A 113 -11.49 6.43 -9.18
C VAL A 113 -12.87 6.08 -8.63
N ASP A 114 -13.40 4.90 -8.94
CA ASP A 114 -14.78 4.51 -8.58
C ASP A 114 -14.97 4.22 -7.09
N ARG A 115 -13.96 3.61 -6.45
CA ARG A 115 -14.00 3.20 -5.04
C ARG A 115 -12.69 3.54 -4.34
N ARG A 116 -12.59 4.78 -3.86
CA ARG A 116 -11.40 5.37 -3.21
C ARG A 116 -10.94 4.58 -1.99
N GLU A 117 -11.90 4.02 -1.24
CA GLU A 117 -11.66 3.17 -0.07
C GLU A 117 -11.00 1.83 -0.42
N LEU A 118 -11.01 1.43 -1.70
CA LEU A 118 -10.33 0.23 -2.21
C LEU A 118 -9.15 0.55 -3.12
N CYS A 119 -8.76 1.82 -3.22
CA CYS A 119 -7.65 2.25 -4.05
C CYS A 119 -6.36 2.38 -3.22
N PRO A 120 -5.34 1.53 -3.44
CA PRO A 120 -4.08 1.65 -2.71
C PRO A 120 -3.35 2.96 -3.03
N VAL A 121 -3.48 3.51 -4.24
CA VAL A 121 -2.87 4.81 -4.60
C VAL A 121 -3.48 5.93 -3.77
N THR A 122 -4.81 6.01 -3.68
CA THR A 122 -5.48 7.01 -2.85
C THR A 122 -5.05 6.90 -1.38
N GLN A 123 -4.92 5.68 -0.85
CA GLN A 123 -4.49 5.50 0.55
C GLN A 123 -3.00 5.82 0.77
N ILE A 124 -2.13 5.56 -0.20
CA ILE A 124 -0.73 6.01 -0.16
C ILE A 124 -0.66 7.54 -0.14
N LEU A 125 -1.40 8.21 -1.02
CA LEU A 125 -1.44 9.67 -1.07
C LEU A 125 -1.98 10.25 0.24
N ALA A 126 -3.06 9.68 0.79
CA ALA A 126 -3.62 10.10 2.07
C ALA A 126 -2.61 10.00 3.23
N LEU A 127 -1.81 8.93 3.31
CA LEU A 127 -0.74 8.82 4.31
C LEU A 127 0.37 9.85 4.07
N ALA A 128 0.79 10.01 2.82
CA ALA A 128 1.86 10.94 2.46
C ALA A 128 1.47 12.39 2.75
N MET A 129 0.21 12.76 2.51
CA MET A 129 -0.33 14.08 2.86
C MET A 129 -0.45 14.27 4.38
N ALA A 130 -0.95 13.27 5.10
CA ALA A 130 -1.04 13.32 6.56
C ALA A 130 0.34 13.47 7.23
N ASP A 131 1.40 13.08 6.52
CA ASP A 131 2.80 13.25 6.95
C ASP A 131 3.48 14.46 6.31
N HIS A 132 2.81 15.27 5.47
CA HIS A 132 3.42 16.34 4.67
C HIS A 132 4.66 15.88 3.86
N ALA A 133 4.66 14.62 3.43
CA ALA A 133 5.81 13.98 2.81
C ALA A 133 5.99 14.35 1.33
N ILE A 134 4.95 14.89 0.67
CA ILE A 134 5.00 15.29 -0.75
C ILE A 134 5.40 16.78 -0.83
N GLU A 135 6.28 17.11 -1.77
CA GLU A 135 6.63 18.50 -2.08
C GLU A 135 5.45 19.24 -2.72
N GLN A 136 5.20 20.48 -2.27
CA GLN A 136 4.18 21.37 -2.83
C GLN A 136 2.73 20.84 -2.76
N VAL A 137 2.47 19.90 -1.85
CA VAL A 137 1.13 19.38 -1.54
C VAL A 137 0.95 19.46 -0.03
N GLU A 138 0.10 20.38 0.43
CA GLU A 138 -0.23 20.57 1.84
C GLU A 138 -1.65 20.12 2.16
N CYS A 139 -2.54 20.13 1.15
CA CYS A 139 -3.95 19.77 1.31
C CYS A 139 -4.50 18.98 0.10
N PRO A 140 -5.69 18.36 0.23
CA PRO A 140 -6.32 17.63 -0.89
C PRO A 140 -6.50 18.48 -2.15
N ASP A 141 -6.87 19.75 -2.01
CA ASP A 141 -7.06 20.66 -3.14
C ASP A 141 -5.78 20.84 -3.97
N ASP A 142 -4.60 20.74 -3.36
CA ASP A 142 -3.34 20.87 -4.10
C ASP A 142 -3.17 19.70 -5.08
N LEU A 143 -3.59 18.48 -4.69
CA LEU A 143 -3.60 17.33 -5.59
C LEU A 143 -4.59 17.53 -6.74
N GLU A 144 -5.76 18.09 -6.46
CA GLU A 144 -6.78 18.40 -7.48
C GLU A 144 -6.34 19.49 -8.45
N ARG A 145 -5.38 20.34 -8.07
CA ARG A 145 -4.78 21.36 -8.94
C ARG A 145 -3.57 20.85 -9.72
N VAL A 146 -3.10 19.63 -9.46
CA VAL A 146 -2.00 19.04 -10.23
C VAL A 146 -2.48 18.81 -11.67
N ARG A 147 -1.90 19.56 -12.60
CA ARG A 147 -2.10 19.41 -14.05
C ARG A 147 -0.86 18.84 -14.72
N TYR A 148 -1.06 18.26 -15.91
CA TYR A 148 0.02 18.00 -16.86
C TYR A 148 0.62 19.33 -17.32
N ARG A 149 1.91 19.31 -17.62
CA ARG A 149 2.52 20.38 -18.41
C ARG A 149 2.34 20.02 -19.88
N ASP A 150 1.99 21.00 -20.71
CA ASP A 150 1.90 20.79 -22.15
C ASP A 150 3.23 20.21 -22.68
N GLY A 151 3.12 19.13 -23.46
CA GLY A 151 4.28 18.40 -24.00
C GLY A 151 4.91 17.35 -23.07
N GLN A 152 4.48 17.21 -21.81
CA GLN A 152 4.94 16.15 -20.91
C GLN A 152 3.92 15.02 -20.77
N ALA A 153 4.32 13.79 -21.12
CA ALA A 153 3.46 12.61 -21.00
C ALA A 153 3.15 12.21 -19.55
N VAL A 154 4.01 12.62 -18.60
CA VAL A 154 3.90 12.29 -17.17
C VAL A 154 4.46 13.44 -16.34
N ARG A 155 3.81 13.77 -15.23
CA ARG A 155 4.35 14.65 -14.19
C ARG A 155 4.73 13.83 -12.95
N ARG A 156 5.95 14.01 -12.43
CA ARG A 156 6.39 13.37 -11.18
C ARG A 156 6.12 14.27 -9.99
N LEU A 157 5.59 13.71 -8.90
CA LEU A 157 5.57 14.34 -7.59
C LEU A 157 6.74 13.80 -6.77
N HIS A 158 7.43 14.69 -6.07
CA HIS A 158 8.61 14.36 -5.30
C HIS A 158 8.27 14.22 -3.82
N ILE A 159 8.89 13.23 -3.18
CA ILE A 159 8.91 13.11 -1.73
C ILE A 159 9.98 14.07 -1.21
N ARG A 160 9.66 14.82 -0.15
CA ARG A 160 10.62 15.70 0.53
C ARG A 160 11.81 14.87 1.01
N ALA A 161 13.03 15.39 0.82
CA ALA A 161 14.27 14.72 1.22
C ALA A 161 14.25 14.27 2.71
N THR A 162 13.65 15.07 3.59
CA THR A 162 13.51 14.78 5.03
C THR A 162 12.60 13.58 5.35
N TYR A 163 11.75 13.16 4.40
CA TYR A 163 10.83 12.05 4.56
C TYR A 163 11.27 10.77 3.85
N GLU A 164 12.35 10.78 3.07
CA GLU A 164 12.78 9.60 2.30
C GLU A 164 13.02 8.36 3.17
N GLN A 165 13.53 8.56 4.39
CA GLN A 165 13.82 7.49 5.34
C GLN A 165 12.66 7.18 6.30
N VAL A 166 11.54 7.89 6.17
CA VAL A 166 10.37 7.69 7.02
C VAL A 166 9.55 6.51 6.48
N PRO A 167 9.15 5.54 7.32
CA PRO A 167 8.35 4.42 6.87
C PRO A 167 6.97 4.83 6.38
N LEU A 168 6.48 4.16 5.34
CA LEU A 168 5.10 4.34 4.88
C LEU A 168 4.10 3.82 5.93
N LEU A 169 4.27 2.55 6.33
CA LEU A 169 3.46 1.89 7.35
C LEU A 169 4.19 1.92 8.70
N ARG A 170 4.10 3.05 9.39
CA ARG A 170 4.74 3.28 10.70
C ARG A 170 4.09 2.46 11.82
N ALA A 171 4.88 2.02 12.79
CA ALA A 171 4.42 1.42 14.03
C ALA A 171 3.79 2.47 14.96
N MET A 172 3.26 2.00 16.09
CA MET A 172 2.82 2.86 17.19
C MET A 172 3.81 2.67 18.35
N ASP A 173 4.25 3.76 18.95
CA ASP A 173 5.13 3.74 20.11
C ASP A 173 4.31 3.47 21.39
N ARG A 174 5.02 3.27 22.52
CA ARG A 174 4.38 2.87 23.79
C ARG A 174 3.41 3.91 24.34
N ASP A 175 3.65 5.17 24.04
CA ASP A 175 2.81 6.32 24.38
C ASP A 175 1.59 6.49 23.45
N ARG A 176 1.34 5.51 22.57
CA ARG A 176 0.27 5.50 21.57
C ARG A 176 0.42 6.54 20.46
N THR A 177 1.58 7.17 20.34
CA THR A 177 1.90 8.04 19.20
C THR A 177 2.37 7.22 18.00
N ILE A 178 2.28 7.80 16.80
CA ILE A 178 2.82 7.15 15.60
C ILE A 178 4.33 7.29 15.60
N SER A 179 5.01 6.15 15.50
CA SER A 179 6.47 6.13 15.54
C SER A 179 7.07 6.90 14.37
N LYS A 180 8.09 7.70 14.64
CA LYS A 180 8.79 8.48 13.61
C LYS A 180 9.66 7.60 12.70
N THR A 181 10.16 6.48 13.23
CA THR A 181 11.20 5.66 12.58
C THR A 181 10.84 4.19 12.50
N ASN A 182 10.02 3.64 13.40
CA ASN A 182 9.75 2.22 13.43
C ASN A 182 8.70 1.81 12.40
N ILE A 183 8.99 0.73 11.67
CA ILE A 183 8.08 0.10 10.72
C ILE A 183 7.11 -0.81 11.47
N LEU A 184 5.87 -0.88 11.01
CA LEU A 184 4.91 -1.87 11.48
C LEU A 184 5.47 -3.28 11.27
N SER A 185 5.43 -4.12 12.31
CA SER A 185 5.88 -5.50 12.20
C SER A 185 4.84 -6.42 11.58
N THR A 186 5.30 -7.51 10.97
CA THR A 186 4.41 -8.56 10.44
C THR A 186 3.54 -9.19 11.52
N ASP A 187 4.04 -9.28 12.75
CA ASP A 187 3.30 -9.84 13.89
C ASP A 187 2.17 -8.90 14.31
N SER A 188 2.43 -7.59 14.35
CA SER A 188 1.40 -6.60 14.63
C SER A 188 0.31 -6.59 13.55
N LEU A 189 0.70 -6.70 12.27
CA LEU A 189 -0.27 -6.85 11.18
C LEU A 189 -1.10 -8.14 11.34
N ARG A 190 -0.47 -9.27 11.70
CA ARG A 190 -1.19 -10.54 11.91
C ARG A 190 -2.26 -10.41 13.00
N THR A 191 -1.93 -9.78 14.13
CA THR A 191 -2.90 -9.51 15.20
C THR A 191 -4.02 -8.59 14.72
N GLN A 192 -3.69 -7.51 14.01
CA GLN A 192 -4.68 -6.57 13.46
C GLN A 192 -5.64 -7.25 12.47
N LEU A 193 -5.13 -8.11 11.58
CA LEU A 193 -5.97 -8.84 10.63
C LEU A 193 -6.85 -9.89 11.32
N THR A 194 -6.31 -10.61 12.30
CA THR A 194 -7.06 -11.64 13.04
C THR A 194 -8.23 -11.00 13.79
N THR A 195 -7.96 -9.91 14.52
CA THR A 195 -8.99 -9.17 15.26
C THR A 195 -10.01 -8.52 14.34
N LEU A 196 -9.59 -7.96 13.19
CA LEU A 196 -10.51 -7.44 12.18
C LEU A 196 -11.46 -8.54 11.68
N GLY A 197 -10.96 -9.75 11.42
CA GLY A 197 -11.81 -10.86 10.99
C GLY A 197 -12.80 -11.32 12.02
N GLN A 198 -12.39 -11.38 13.29
CA GLN A 198 -13.28 -11.70 14.39
C GLN A 198 -14.39 -10.64 14.53
N ARG A 199 -14.05 -9.35 14.46
CA ARG A 199 -15.05 -8.27 14.50
C ARG A 199 -16.01 -8.33 13.31
N ALA A 200 -15.51 -8.69 12.13
CA ALA A 200 -16.30 -8.92 10.93
C ALA A 200 -17.01 -10.30 10.90
N GLN A 201 -17.05 -11.05 12.01
CA GLN A 201 -17.73 -12.35 12.15
C GLN A 201 -17.21 -13.46 11.21
N TYR A 202 -15.94 -13.39 10.78
CA TYR A 202 -15.30 -14.47 10.05
C TYR A 202 -14.74 -15.53 11.02
N ASN A 203 -15.20 -16.78 10.86
CA ASN A 203 -14.75 -17.92 11.67
C ASN A 203 -13.28 -18.30 11.42
N ASP A 204 -12.82 -18.16 10.18
CA ASP A 204 -11.43 -18.43 9.82
C ASP A 204 -10.54 -17.22 10.15
N PRO A 205 -9.37 -17.42 10.79
CA PRO A 205 -8.41 -16.34 10.99
C PRO A 205 -8.00 -15.68 9.67
N MET A 206 -8.23 -14.39 9.57
CA MET A 206 -7.69 -13.59 8.48
C MET A 206 -6.21 -13.33 8.71
N VAL A 207 -5.38 -13.96 7.88
CA VAL A 207 -3.92 -13.78 7.89
C VAL A 207 -3.44 -13.30 6.54
N ALA A 208 -2.29 -12.62 6.52
CA ALA A 208 -1.76 -12.01 5.30
C ALA A 208 -1.55 -13.02 4.14
N TYR A 209 -1.26 -14.28 4.45
CA TYR A 209 -1.10 -15.33 3.46
C TYR A 209 -2.39 -15.63 2.67
N ASN A 210 -3.57 -15.42 3.28
CA ASN A 210 -4.86 -15.63 2.62
C ASN A 210 -5.01 -14.69 1.41
N PHE A 211 -4.65 -13.41 1.58
CA PHE A 211 -4.69 -12.38 0.53
C PHE A 211 -3.67 -12.66 -0.58
N ARG A 212 -2.45 -13.07 -0.19
CA ARG A 212 -1.42 -13.45 -1.17
C ARG A 212 -1.81 -14.65 -2.01
N ARG A 213 -2.40 -15.68 -1.41
CA ARG A 213 -2.90 -16.87 -2.13
C ARG A 213 -4.02 -16.48 -3.09
N MET A 214 -4.93 -15.60 -2.67
CA MET A 214 -5.98 -15.06 -3.52
C MET A 214 -5.42 -14.32 -4.74
N HIS A 215 -4.43 -13.44 -4.56
CA HIS A 215 -3.73 -12.78 -5.67
C HIS A 215 -3.11 -13.81 -6.63
N GLY A 216 -2.52 -14.89 -6.09
CA GLY A 216 -1.96 -15.97 -6.89
C GLY A 216 -2.99 -16.67 -7.76
N ASN A 217 -4.15 -17.00 -7.18
CA ASN A 217 -5.25 -17.61 -7.92
C ASN A 217 -5.80 -16.66 -9.01
N MET A 218 -5.86 -15.35 -8.75
CA MET A 218 -6.24 -14.36 -9.76
C MET A 218 -5.22 -14.22 -10.89
N LEU A 219 -3.93 -14.39 -10.61
CA LEU A 219 -2.91 -14.41 -11.65
C LEU A 219 -2.95 -15.71 -12.45
N ASP A 220 -3.21 -16.85 -11.82
CA ASP A 220 -3.27 -18.16 -12.48
C ASP A 220 -4.35 -18.22 -13.56
N SER A 221 -5.46 -17.50 -13.36
CA SER A 221 -6.52 -17.39 -14.38
C SER A 221 -6.17 -16.45 -15.55
N ASN A 222 -5.09 -15.67 -15.45
CA ASN A 222 -4.81 -14.55 -16.36
C ASN A 222 -3.38 -14.46 -16.91
N VAL A 223 -2.42 -15.23 -16.39
CA VAL A 223 -0.99 -15.06 -16.65
C VAL A 223 -0.25 -16.39 -16.69
N THR A 224 0.76 -16.49 -17.56
CA THR A 224 1.63 -17.68 -17.67
C THR A 224 2.45 -17.94 -16.41
N SER A 225 2.76 -19.22 -16.15
CA SER A 225 3.49 -19.69 -14.95
C SER A 225 4.85 -19.02 -14.72
N ALA A 226 5.55 -18.60 -15.78
CA ALA A 226 6.83 -17.91 -15.67
C ALA A 226 6.68 -16.48 -15.12
N ARG A 227 5.65 -15.75 -15.57
CA ARG A 227 5.38 -14.38 -15.11
C ARG A 227 4.76 -14.35 -13.71
N ARG A 228 4.06 -15.43 -13.32
CA ARG A 228 3.69 -15.70 -11.93
C ARG A 228 4.90 -15.80 -11.00
N ARG A 229 5.92 -16.60 -11.33
CA ARG A 229 7.11 -16.79 -10.47
C ARG A 229 7.84 -15.47 -10.22
N LYS A 230 8.01 -14.65 -11.26
CA LYS A 230 8.62 -13.31 -11.16
C LYS A 230 7.87 -12.40 -10.18
N ASN A 231 6.53 -12.36 -10.25
CA ASN A 231 5.70 -11.57 -9.32
C ASN A 231 5.84 -12.06 -7.88
N PHE A 232 5.92 -13.37 -7.67
CA PHE A 232 6.06 -13.97 -6.34
C PHE A 232 7.48 -14.06 -5.79
N GLY A 233 8.50 -13.72 -6.60
CA GLY A 233 9.89 -13.69 -6.18
C GLY A 233 10.51 -15.07 -6.03
N HIS A 234 10.13 -15.96 -6.95
CA HIS A 234 10.73 -17.27 -7.15
C HIS A 234 11.55 -17.25 -8.44
#